data_AF-A0AAZ3PLR9-F1
#
_entry.id   AF-A0AAZ3PLR9-F1
#
_cell.length_a   1.000
_cell.length_b   1.000
_cell.length_c   1.000
_cell.angle_alpha   90.00
_cell.angle_beta   90.00
_cell.angle_gamma   90.00
#
_symmetry.space_group_name_H-M   'P 1'
#
loop_
_entity.id
_entity.type
_entity.pdbx_description
1 polymer ?
#
loop_
_entity_poly.entity_id
_entity_poly.type
_entity_poly.pdbx_seq_one_letter_code
_entity_poly.pdbx_strand_id
1 'polypeptide(L)'
;MDWFHCNSCFRREGQNFAVSSCGHICCEGCINPNKKHCTVCGASCNYLAISDQMKPQEQVFFKDPVKLIQSRLEHIAQIALFQRRQKERVIVYFKNKSMELERRLKDVTDQCYRQVLELKRENAELKKPLSQRRASPGQFQTNGSAQRMSLPVAVTSPVTPRSRPVSHQGFAETQERFRDRNPRLTLATPPGSATSISSLGSLHERGGFRTPTIISTPTR
;
A
#
# COMPACT_ATOMS: atom_id res chain seq x y z
N MET A 1 22.46 -11.72 -39.98
CA MET A 1 21.09 -11.18 -40.13
C MET A 1 20.32 -12.19 -40.95
N ASP A 2 19.62 -13.11 -40.29
CA ASP A 2 19.37 -14.43 -40.90
C ASP A 2 17.89 -14.61 -41.32
N TRP A 3 17.04 -13.67 -40.92
CA TRP A 3 15.58 -13.76 -41.10
C TRP A 3 15.10 -13.17 -42.44
N PHE A 4 15.87 -12.30 -43.08
CA PHE A 4 15.49 -11.67 -44.35
C PHE A 4 16.40 -12.07 -45.51
N HIS A 5 15.88 -11.90 -46.73
CA HIS A 5 16.53 -12.20 -48.00
C HIS A 5 16.10 -11.16 -49.04
N CYS A 6 16.70 -11.16 -50.22
CA CYS A 6 16.21 -10.30 -51.31
C CYS A 6 14.87 -10.83 -51.81
N ASN A 7 13.80 -10.03 -51.75
CA ASN A 7 12.46 -10.40 -52.21
C ASN A 7 12.36 -10.55 -53.75
N SER A 8 13.41 -10.19 -54.51
CA SER A 8 13.44 -10.34 -55.98
C SER A 8 14.19 -11.60 -56.42
N CYS A 9 15.41 -11.84 -55.91
CA CYS A 9 16.23 -12.99 -56.31
C CYS A 9 16.36 -14.09 -55.25
N PHE A 10 15.71 -13.93 -54.09
CA PHE A 10 15.68 -14.89 -52.96
C PHE A 10 17.05 -15.25 -52.35
N ARG A 11 18.13 -14.60 -52.78
CA ARG A 11 19.45 -14.76 -52.16
C ARG A 11 19.48 -14.05 -50.79
N ARG A 12 20.04 -14.76 -49.81
CA ARG A 12 20.49 -14.18 -48.53
C ARG A 12 21.89 -13.59 -48.61
N GLU A 13 22.64 -14.03 -49.60
CA GLU A 13 24.01 -13.59 -49.87
C GLU A 13 24.00 -12.43 -50.87
N GLY A 14 24.72 -11.38 -50.52
CA GLY A 14 24.75 -10.13 -51.27
C GLY A 14 25.04 -9.00 -50.29
N GLN A 15 26.25 -8.46 -50.36
CA GLN A 15 26.65 -7.33 -49.52
C GLN A 15 25.67 -6.18 -49.77
N ASN A 16 25.18 -5.59 -48.68
CA ASN A 16 24.22 -4.49 -48.60
C ASN A 16 22.80 -4.80 -49.13
N PHE A 17 21.84 -4.71 -48.21
CA PHE A 17 20.41 -4.73 -48.50
C PHE A 17 19.81 -3.34 -48.31
N ALA A 18 18.74 -3.06 -49.04
CA ALA A 18 17.90 -1.89 -48.79
C ALA A 18 16.43 -2.27 -48.72
N VAL A 19 15.67 -1.54 -47.91
CA VAL A 19 14.22 -1.65 -47.81
C VAL A 19 13.57 -0.53 -48.61
N SER A 20 12.57 -0.88 -49.42
CA SER A 20 11.77 0.10 -50.16
C SER A 20 10.65 0.68 -49.31
N SER A 21 10.11 1.85 -49.68
CA SER A 21 8.96 2.46 -48.98
C SER A 21 7.68 1.61 -49.00
N CYS A 22 7.57 0.62 -49.89
CA CYS A 22 6.49 -0.36 -49.88
C CYS A 22 6.79 -1.62 -49.04
N GLY A 23 7.95 -1.68 -48.37
CA GLY A 23 8.31 -2.75 -47.43
C GLY A 23 9.10 -3.92 -48.04
N HIS A 24 9.35 -3.95 -49.34
CA HIS A 24 10.18 -5.00 -49.95
C HIS A 24 11.67 -4.78 -49.68
N ILE A 25 12.38 -5.85 -49.31
CA ILE A 25 13.82 -5.87 -49.09
C ILE A 25 14.51 -6.35 -50.36
N CYS A 26 15.54 -5.65 -50.83
CA CYS A 26 16.26 -6.00 -52.05
C CYS A 26 17.78 -5.90 -51.81
N CYS A 27 18.55 -6.80 -52.40
CA CYS A 27 20.00 -6.65 -52.45
C CYS A 27 20.39 -5.57 -53.46
N GLU A 28 21.56 -4.97 -53.29
CA GLU A 28 22.10 -3.93 -54.16
C GLU A 28 22.06 -4.32 -55.65
N GLY A 29 22.40 -5.57 -55.99
CA GLY A 29 22.39 -6.06 -57.37
C GLY A 29 21.00 -6.17 -58.03
N CYS A 30 19.92 -6.22 -57.24
CA CYS A 30 18.55 -6.19 -57.76
C CYS A 30 17.98 -4.77 -57.82
N ILE A 31 18.63 -3.78 -57.20
CA ILE A 31 18.17 -2.40 -57.18
C ILE A 31 18.74 -1.69 -58.41
N ASN A 32 17.88 -1.05 -59.19
CA ASN A 32 18.31 -0.18 -60.27
C ASN A 32 18.27 1.28 -59.78
N PRO A 33 19.43 1.93 -59.50
CA PRO A 33 19.46 3.27 -58.96
C PRO A 33 18.86 4.33 -59.91
N ASN A 34 18.78 4.04 -61.20
CA ASN A 34 18.19 4.92 -62.20
C ASN A 34 16.66 4.80 -62.26
N LYS A 35 16.05 3.81 -61.57
CA LYS A 35 14.61 3.60 -61.54
C LYS A 35 14.09 3.71 -60.12
N LYS A 36 13.20 4.67 -59.88
CA LYS A 36 12.49 4.82 -58.60
C LYS A 36 11.33 3.83 -58.40
N HIS A 37 11.37 2.65 -59.04
CA HIS A 37 10.29 1.67 -58.96
C HIS A 37 10.76 0.42 -58.23
N CYS A 38 9.90 -0.11 -57.36
CA CYS A 38 10.15 -1.35 -56.66
C CYS A 38 10.25 -2.51 -57.65
N THR A 39 11.32 -3.30 -57.57
CA THR A 39 11.51 -4.46 -58.46
C THR A 39 10.59 -5.64 -58.18
N VAL A 40 9.86 -5.62 -57.05
CA VAL A 40 8.93 -6.68 -56.66
C VAL A 40 7.49 -6.34 -57.05
N CYS A 41 6.99 -5.16 -56.68
CA CYS A 41 5.59 -4.77 -56.93
C CYS A 41 5.41 -3.66 -57.98
N GLY A 42 6.49 -3.09 -58.52
CA GLY A 42 6.44 -2.02 -59.51
C GLY A 42 6.06 -0.64 -58.99
N ALA A 43 5.72 -0.48 -57.71
CA ALA A 43 5.32 0.81 -57.14
C ALA A 43 6.48 1.82 -57.11
N SER A 44 6.19 3.11 -57.28
CA SER A 44 7.20 4.17 -57.10
C SER A 44 7.66 4.21 -55.64
N CYS A 45 8.93 3.87 -55.38
CA CYS A 45 9.49 3.73 -54.04
C CYS A 45 10.86 4.39 -53.92
N ASN A 46 11.12 4.91 -52.72
CA ASN A 46 12.48 5.22 -52.27
C ASN A 46 13.07 3.99 -51.57
N TYR A 47 14.39 3.86 -51.62
CA TYR A 47 15.14 2.80 -50.95
C TYR A 47 15.96 3.38 -49.80
N LEU A 48 15.92 2.72 -48.65
CA LEU A 48 16.73 3.01 -47.47
C LEU A 48 17.68 1.83 -47.23
N ALA A 49 18.98 2.09 -47.19
CA ALA A 49 19.97 1.07 -46.89
C ALA A 49 19.77 0.52 -45.47
N ILE A 50 19.76 -0.81 -45.34
CA ILE A 50 19.69 -1.51 -44.06
C ILE A 50 21.09 -1.56 -43.47
N SER A 51 21.36 -0.71 -42.49
CA SER A 51 22.68 -0.59 -41.84
C SER A 51 22.58 -0.08 -40.40
N ASP A 52 23.67 -0.16 -39.65
CA ASP A 52 23.77 0.37 -38.29
C ASP A 52 23.72 1.90 -38.22
N GLN A 53 23.71 2.59 -39.36
CA GLN A 53 23.58 4.06 -39.45
C GLN A 53 22.12 4.54 -39.57
N MET A 54 21.14 3.63 -39.72
CA MET A 54 19.72 3.99 -39.76
C MET A 54 19.27 4.64 -38.43
N LYS A 55 18.14 5.35 -38.44
CA LYS A 55 17.58 5.88 -37.19
C LYS A 55 17.20 4.72 -36.25
N PRO A 56 17.38 4.84 -34.92
CA PRO A 56 17.07 3.75 -33.99
C PRO A 56 15.65 3.18 -34.12
N GLN A 57 14.68 4.05 -34.42
CA GLN A 57 13.27 3.68 -34.64
C GLN A 57 13.06 2.82 -35.91
N GLU A 58 13.91 2.94 -36.92
CA GLU A 58 13.86 2.15 -38.16
C GLU A 58 14.67 0.86 -38.00
N GLN A 59 15.81 0.93 -37.30
CA GLN A 59 16.64 -0.25 -37.02
C GLN A 59 15.90 -1.33 -36.23
N VAL A 60 14.95 -0.96 -35.37
CA VAL A 60 14.25 -1.91 -34.49
C VAL A 60 13.57 -3.04 -35.27
N PHE A 61 13.10 -2.77 -36.50
CA PHE A 61 12.45 -3.76 -37.36
C PHE A 61 13.42 -4.83 -37.90
N PHE A 62 14.71 -4.55 -37.90
CA PHE A 62 15.76 -5.44 -38.41
C PHE A 62 16.54 -6.13 -37.29
N LYS A 63 16.25 -5.81 -36.02
CA LYS A 63 16.87 -6.44 -34.86
C LYS A 63 16.17 -7.76 -34.51
N ASP A 64 16.91 -8.63 -33.84
CA ASP A 64 16.39 -9.89 -33.31
C ASP A 64 15.28 -9.60 -32.27
N PRO A 65 14.03 -10.07 -32.50
CA PRO A 65 12.93 -9.84 -31.58
C PRO A 65 13.18 -10.43 -30.19
N VAL A 66 13.91 -11.55 -30.08
CA VAL A 66 14.24 -12.17 -28.79
C VAL A 66 15.13 -11.24 -27.98
N LYS A 67 16.15 -10.64 -28.61
CA LYS A 67 17.05 -9.67 -27.94
C LYS A 67 16.33 -8.39 -27.54
N LEU A 68 15.40 -7.91 -28.37
CA LEU A 68 14.57 -6.74 -28.02
C LEU A 68 13.72 -7.01 -26.79
N ILE A 69 13.03 -8.16 -26.74
CA ILE A 69 12.22 -8.56 -25.59
C ILE A 69 13.09 -8.70 -24.35
N GLN A 70 14.23 -9.39 -24.47
CA GLN A 70 15.16 -9.57 -23.36
C GLN A 70 15.61 -8.24 -22.77
N SER A 71 16.07 -7.30 -23.60
CA SER A 71 16.49 -5.97 -23.14
C SER A 71 15.35 -5.21 -22.44
N ARG A 72 14.12 -5.33 -22.93
CA ARG A 72 12.96 -4.70 -22.28
C ARG A 72 12.64 -5.34 -20.94
N LEU A 73 12.70 -6.67 -20.85
CA LEU A 73 12.48 -7.40 -19.60
C LEU A 73 13.55 -7.08 -18.55
N GLU A 74 14.81 -6.96 -18.94
CA GLU A 74 15.90 -6.55 -18.05
C GLU A 74 15.63 -5.17 -17.44
N HIS A 75 15.18 -4.20 -18.25
CA HIS A 75 14.81 -2.88 -17.75
C HIS A 75 13.61 -2.92 -16.79
N ILE A 76 12.58 -3.71 -17.11
CA ILE A 76 11.42 -3.90 -16.21
C ILE A 76 11.85 -4.55 -14.89
N ALA A 77 12.76 -5.53 -14.93
CA ALA A 77 13.29 -6.18 -13.74
C ALA A 77 14.02 -5.17 -12.83
N GLN A 78 14.82 -4.27 -13.40
CA GLN A 78 15.48 -3.21 -12.63
C GLN A 78 14.48 -2.28 -11.93
N ILE A 79 13.40 -1.89 -12.63
CA ILE A 79 12.32 -1.08 -12.05
C ILE A 79 11.66 -1.85 -10.88
N ALA A 80 11.36 -3.13 -11.08
CA ALA A 80 10.74 -3.96 -10.06
C ALA A 80 11.64 -4.12 -8.82
N LEU A 81 12.96 -4.27 -9.01
CA LEU A 81 13.93 -4.33 -7.92
C LEU A 81 13.98 -3.02 -7.12
N PHE A 82 13.97 -1.87 -7.82
CA PHE A 82 13.92 -0.57 -7.15
C PHE A 82 12.64 -0.44 -6.30
N GLN A 83 11.48 -0.75 -6.87
CA GLN A 83 10.20 -0.67 -6.15
C GLN A 83 10.16 -1.62 -4.95
N ARG A 84 10.71 -2.83 -5.08
CA ARG A 84 10.83 -3.79 -3.98
C ARG A 84 11.66 -3.21 -2.84
N ARG A 85 12.82 -2.63 -3.14
CA ARG A 85 13.70 -2.02 -2.15
C ARG A 85 13.02 -0.87 -1.40
N GLN A 86 12.21 -0.06 -2.08
CA GLN A 86 11.42 0.98 -1.40
C GLN A 86 10.39 0.39 -0.43
N LYS A 87 9.68 -0.67 -0.84
CA LYS A 87 8.73 -1.37 0.05
C LYS A 87 9.42 -1.98 1.27
N GLU A 88 10.58 -2.60 1.08
CA GLU A 88 11.38 -3.16 2.18
C GLU A 88 11.77 -2.10 3.21
N ARG A 89 12.16 -0.90 2.77
CA ARG A 89 12.48 0.21 3.69
C ARG A 89 11.29 0.60 4.56
N VAL A 90 10.09 0.65 3.98
CA VAL A 90 8.85 0.93 4.73
C VAL A 90 8.56 -0.19 5.74
N ILE A 91 8.70 -1.45 5.33
CA ILE A 91 8.53 -2.62 6.22
C ILE A 91 9.50 -2.53 7.40
N VAL A 92 10.79 -2.26 7.14
CA VAL A 92 11.81 -2.13 8.20
C VAL A 92 11.48 -0.98 9.15
N TYR A 93 11.07 0.18 8.63
CA TYR A 93 10.66 1.31 9.46
C TYR A 93 9.54 0.95 10.44
N PHE A 94 8.46 0.32 9.95
CA PHE A 94 7.33 -0.04 10.81
C PHE A 94 7.66 -1.17 11.77
N LYS A 95 8.48 -2.16 11.37
CA LYS A 95 8.99 -3.18 12.30
C LYS A 95 9.77 -2.56 13.45
N ASN A 96 10.70 -1.66 13.16
CA ASN A 96 11.49 -0.97 14.18
C ASN A 96 10.61 -0.12 15.09
N LYS A 97 9.62 0.58 14.52
CA LYS A 97 8.68 1.38 15.30
C LYS A 97 7.80 0.51 16.21
N SER A 98 7.37 -0.66 15.75
CA SER A 98 6.61 -1.62 16.57
C SER A 98 7.44 -2.08 17.76
N MET A 99 8.68 -2.54 17.52
CA MET A 99 9.56 -3.01 18.58
C MET A 99 9.84 -1.92 19.63
N GLU A 100 10.05 -0.67 19.20
CA GLU A 100 10.24 0.45 20.11
C GLU A 100 9.00 0.72 20.98
N LEU A 101 7.81 0.66 20.39
CA LEU A 101 6.56 0.85 21.13
C LEU A 101 6.29 -0.31 22.10
N GLU A 102 6.58 -1.54 21.69
CA GLU A 102 6.47 -2.74 22.54
C GLU A 102 7.43 -2.64 23.74
N ARG A 103 8.67 -2.17 23.52
CA ARG A 103 9.63 -1.94 24.61
C ARG A 103 9.12 -0.89 25.60
N ARG A 104 8.62 0.24 25.11
CA ARG A 104 8.04 1.30 25.96
C ARG A 104 6.83 0.80 26.76
N LEU A 105 5.96 0.03 26.11
CA LEU A 105 4.80 -0.54 26.78
C LEU A 105 5.21 -1.48 27.92
N LYS A 106 6.23 -2.31 27.69
CA LYS A 106 6.79 -3.19 28.72
C LYS A 106 7.37 -2.38 29.88
N ASP A 107 8.18 -1.37 29.60
CA ASP A 107 8.79 -0.51 30.62
C ASP A 107 7.72 0.16 31.52
N VAL A 108 6.65 0.69 30.91
CA VAL A 108 5.51 1.28 31.64
C VAL A 108 4.75 0.22 32.45
N THR A 109 4.51 -0.95 31.88
CA THR A 109 3.81 -2.06 32.55
C THR A 109 4.58 -2.49 33.80
N ASP A 110 5.89 -2.68 33.69
CA ASP A 110 6.75 -3.06 34.80
C ASP A 110 6.80 -1.96 35.88
N GLN A 111 6.79 -0.69 35.48
CA GLN A 111 6.72 0.44 36.42
C GLN A 111 5.39 0.46 37.18
N CYS A 112 4.26 0.32 36.48
CA CYS A 112 2.94 0.27 37.12
C CYS A 112 2.84 -0.93 38.08
N TYR A 113 3.36 -2.09 37.70
CA TYR A 113 3.39 -3.27 38.58
C TYR A 113 4.17 -3.00 39.87
N ARG A 114 5.35 -2.36 39.77
CA ARG A 114 6.14 -1.95 40.95
C ARG A 114 5.38 -0.99 41.86
N GLN A 115 4.76 0.04 41.30
CA GLN A 115 3.97 1.02 42.06
C GLN A 115 2.77 0.37 42.77
N VAL A 116 2.06 -0.53 42.08
CA VAL A 116 0.94 -1.27 42.69
C VAL A 116 1.42 -2.14 43.85
N LEU A 117 2.57 -2.80 43.72
CA LEU A 117 3.13 -3.63 44.78
C LEU A 117 3.54 -2.80 46.00
N GLU A 118 4.16 -1.64 45.77
CA GLU A 118 4.53 -0.68 46.81
C GLU A 118 3.31 -0.13 47.54
N LEU A 119 2.32 0.38 46.81
CA LEU A 119 1.06 0.86 47.39
C LEU A 119 0.31 -0.23 48.15
N LYS A 120 0.35 -1.49 47.71
CA LYS A 120 -0.24 -2.62 48.45
C LYS A 120 0.49 -2.86 49.77
N ARG A 121 1.82 -2.76 49.79
CA ARG A 121 2.63 -2.88 50.99
C ARG A 121 2.32 -1.74 51.97
N GLU A 122 2.32 -0.50 51.50
CA GLU A 122 1.97 0.67 52.32
C GLU A 122 0.55 0.58 52.88
N ASN A 123 -0.43 0.20 52.06
CA ASN A 123 -1.80 -0.03 52.52
C ASN A 123 -1.89 -1.12 53.58
N ALA A 124 -1.09 -2.19 53.48
CA ALA A 124 -1.06 -3.23 54.49
C ALA A 124 -0.48 -2.72 55.81
N GLU A 125 0.62 -1.95 55.77
CA GLU A 125 1.22 -1.31 56.94
C GLU A 125 0.26 -0.32 57.63
N LEU A 126 -0.38 0.56 56.87
CA LEU A 126 -1.33 1.54 57.39
C LEU A 126 -2.58 0.89 58.00
N LYS A 127 -2.98 -0.30 57.53
CA LYS A 127 -4.11 -1.05 58.09
C LYS A 127 -3.80 -1.76 59.41
N LYS A 128 -2.53 -2.02 59.76
CA LYS A 128 -2.14 -2.69 61.02
C LYS A 128 -2.66 -2.02 62.30
N PRO A 129 -2.54 -0.69 62.51
CA PRO A 129 -3.09 -0.05 63.71
C PRO A 129 -4.64 -0.09 63.76
N LEU A 130 -5.31 -0.11 62.60
CA LEU A 130 -6.77 -0.20 62.52
C LEU A 130 -7.32 -1.59 62.87
N SER A 131 -6.56 -2.66 62.62
CA SER A 131 -6.93 -4.01 63.05
C SER A 131 -6.65 -4.24 64.53
N GLN A 132 -5.54 -3.70 65.06
CA GLN A 132 -5.24 -3.75 66.50
C GLN A 132 -6.31 -3.05 67.34
N ARG A 133 -6.81 -1.88 66.91
CA ARG A 133 -7.90 -1.16 67.61
C ARG A 133 -9.24 -1.90 67.57
N ARG A 134 -9.49 -2.74 66.55
CA ARG A 134 -10.71 -3.55 66.44
C ARG A 134 -10.65 -4.86 67.23
N ALA A 135 -9.46 -5.36 67.55
CA ALA A 135 -9.28 -6.61 68.30
C ALA A 135 -9.30 -6.41 69.83
N SER A 136 -9.22 -5.17 70.33
CA SER A 136 -9.53 -4.87 71.72
C SER A 136 -11.05 -4.74 71.89
N PRO A 137 -11.73 -5.63 72.63
CA PRO A 137 -13.08 -5.38 73.11
C PRO A 137 -12.96 -4.34 74.23
N GLY A 138 -12.89 -3.07 73.85
CA GLY A 138 -13.03 -1.98 74.80
C GLY A 138 -14.47 -1.95 75.29
N GLN A 139 -14.71 -2.58 76.42
CA GLN A 139 -15.92 -2.42 77.22
C GLN A 139 -15.97 -0.94 77.63
N PHE A 140 -16.71 -0.11 76.89
CA PHE A 140 -16.99 1.26 77.30
C PHE A 140 -17.89 1.19 78.53
N GLN A 141 -17.29 1.23 79.72
CA GLN A 141 -18.02 1.44 80.96
C GLN A 141 -18.43 2.91 81.03
N THR A 142 -19.67 3.21 80.66
CA THR A 142 -20.31 4.47 81.00
C THR A 142 -20.79 4.38 82.45
N ASN A 143 -19.91 4.65 83.41
CA ASN A 143 -20.30 4.83 84.80
C ASN A 143 -20.44 6.32 85.11
N GLY A 144 -21.68 6.78 85.31
CA GLY A 144 -21.93 7.98 86.13
C GLY A 144 -22.27 9.29 85.41
N SER A 145 -23.23 9.28 84.50
CA SER A 145 -24.33 10.27 84.35
C SER A 145 -24.84 10.16 82.92
N ALA A 146 -26.12 9.83 82.78
CA ALA A 146 -26.77 9.84 81.48
C ALA A 146 -27.00 11.29 81.03
N GLN A 147 -25.93 12.02 80.72
CA GLN A 147 -26.05 13.12 79.77
C GLN A 147 -26.15 12.47 78.41
N ARG A 148 -27.38 12.38 77.89
CA ARG A 148 -27.62 12.20 76.46
C ARG A 148 -26.76 13.23 75.73
N MET A 149 -25.66 12.79 75.14
CA MET A 149 -25.03 13.53 74.06
C MET A 149 -26.05 13.51 72.93
N SER A 150 -26.90 14.53 72.89
CA SER A 150 -27.72 14.83 71.73
C SER A 150 -26.77 14.89 70.54
N LEU A 151 -26.94 13.95 69.60
CA LEU A 151 -26.35 14.05 68.27
C LEU A 151 -26.58 15.50 67.81
N PRO A 152 -25.58 16.20 67.25
CA PRO A 152 -25.84 17.48 66.63
C PRO A 152 -26.91 17.24 65.58
N VAL A 153 -28.13 17.67 65.88
CA VAL A 153 -29.21 17.77 64.91
C VAL A 153 -28.63 18.68 63.84
N ALA A 154 -28.53 18.16 62.62
CA ALA A 154 -28.16 18.99 61.48
C ALA A 154 -29.11 20.18 61.49
N VAL A 155 -28.59 21.38 61.74
CA VAL A 155 -29.34 22.61 61.57
C VAL A 155 -29.53 22.74 60.06
N THR A 156 -30.56 22.10 59.54
CA THR A 156 -31.06 22.43 58.23
C THR A 156 -31.59 23.86 58.36
N SER A 157 -30.98 24.77 57.60
CA SER A 157 -31.42 26.17 57.54
C SER A 157 -32.92 26.21 57.21
N PRO A 158 -33.68 27.18 57.79
CA PRO A 158 -35.12 27.24 57.60
C PRO A 158 -35.47 27.29 56.11
N VAL A 159 -36.32 26.36 55.68
CA VAL A 159 -36.88 26.29 54.35
C VAL A 159 -37.67 27.57 54.08
N THR A 160 -37.14 28.43 53.23
CA THR A 160 -37.90 29.50 52.60
C THR A 160 -38.71 28.89 51.45
N PRO A 161 -40.02 29.17 51.36
CA PRO A 161 -40.86 28.58 50.32
C PRO A 161 -40.76 29.36 49.00
N ARG A 162 -40.67 28.59 47.90
CA ARG A 162 -40.95 28.98 46.49
C ARG A 162 -39.85 29.88 45.86
N SER A 163 -39.40 29.67 44.62
CA SER A 163 -40.13 29.38 43.39
C SER A 163 -39.21 28.82 42.29
N ARG A 164 -39.72 27.90 41.46
CA ARG A 164 -39.12 27.56 40.15
C ARG A 164 -38.92 28.84 39.33
N PRO A 165 -37.79 28.97 38.60
CA PRO A 165 -37.87 28.69 37.17
C PRO A 165 -36.65 27.95 36.58
N VAL A 166 -36.90 27.48 35.37
CA VAL A 166 -36.07 26.72 34.43
C VAL A 166 -34.79 27.46 34.04
N SER A 167 -33.64 26.77 34.01
CA SER A 167 -32.67 26.70 32.88
C SER A 167 -31.33 26.07 33.29
N HIS A 168 -30.88 25.12 32.46
CA HIS A 168 -29.51 24.60 32.21
C HIS A 168 -28.35 24.90 33.19
N GLN A 169 -27.65 23.83 33.65
CA GLN A 169 -26.26 23.45 33.31
C GLN A 169 -25.43 22.85 34.48
N GLY A 170 -24.95 21.60 34.31
CA GLY A 170 -23.90 20.89 35.10
C GLY A 170 -24.36 20.33 36.46
N PHE A 171 -24.04 19.13 36.94
CA PHE A 171 -22.91 18.23 36.71
C PHE A 171 -23.36 16.80 37.14
N ALA A 172 -23.50 15.89 36.18
CA ALA A 172 -23.56 14.46 36.42
C ALA A 172 -22.58 13.86 35.42
N GLU A 173 -21.40 13.46 35.89
CA GLU A 173 -20.46 12.72 35.07
C GLU A 173 -21.10 11.37 34.73
N THR A 174 -21.40 11.28 33.44
CA THR A 174 -22.27 10.29 32.83
C THR A 174 -21.40 9.13 32.37
N GLN A 175 -21.88 7.91 32.62
CA GLN A 175 -21.54 6.72 31.84
C GLN A 175 -21.66 7.02 30.34
N GLU A 176 -20.98 6.20 29.51
CA GLU A 176 -21.15 6.14 28.05
C GLU A 176 -20.54 7.30 27.26
N ARG A 177 -19.26 7.16 26.91
CA ARG A 177 -18.69 7.46 25.57
C ARG A 177 -17.19 7.18 25.57
N PHE A 178 -16.77 6.02 25.07
CA PHE A 178 -15.55 5.85 24.26
C PHE A 178 -15.62 4.48 23.54
N ARG A 179 -16.71 4.28 22.79
CA ARG A 179 -16.61 3.60 21.50
C ARG A 179 -16.50 4.70 20.44
N ASP A 180 -15.63 4.45 19.46
CA ASP A 180 -15.33 5.25 18.27
C ASP A 180 -14.40 6.47 18.42
N ARG A 181 -13.10 6.23 18.22
CA ARG A 181 -12.29 7.03 17.29
C ARG A 181 -11.19 6.20 16.62
N ASN A 182 -11.63 5.36 15.69
CA ASN A 182 -10.82 4.73 14.67
C ASN A 182 -10.43 5.80 13.62
N PRO A 183 -9.14 6.02 13.27
CA PRO A 183 -8.80 6.74 12.05
C PRO A 183 -9.00 5.80 10.86
N ARG A 184 -10.19 5.80 10.27
CA ARG A 184 -10.36 5.35 8.88
C ARG A 184 -9.58 6.33 7.98
N LEU A 185 -8.40 5.94 7.54
CA LEU A 185 -7.86 6.45 6.28
C LEU A 185 -8.50 5.64 5.15
N THR A 186 -9.32 6.32 4.38
CA THR A 186 -9.94 5.86 3.13
C THR A 186 -8.87 5.33 2.16
N LEU A 187 -8.85 4.02 1.99
CA LEU A 187 -8.22 3.38 0.84
C LEU A 187 -9.21 3.51 -0.33
N ALA A 188 -9.04 4.52 -1.18
CA ALA A 188 -9.69 4.54 -2.48
C ALA A 188 -9.01 3.49 -3.35
N THR A 189 -9.65 2.33 -3.51
CA THR A 189 -9.36 1.39 -4.60
C THR A 189 -10.04 1.95 -5.87
N PRO A 190 -9.39 1.99 -7.04
CA PRO A 190 -10.08 2.27 -8.29
C PRO A 190 -10.98 1.08 -8.68
N PRO A 191 -12.07 1.32 -9.42
CA PRO A 191 -12.97 0.24 -9.87
C PRO A 191 -12.39 -0.48 -11.11
N GLY A 192 -12.60 -1.79 -11.16
CA GLY A 192 -12.35 -2.68 -12.31
C GLY A 192 -11.12 -3.58 -12.11
N SER A 193 -11.18 -4.90 -12.19
CA SER A 193 -12.23 -5.83 -12.58
C SER A 193 -11.95 -7.16 -11.87
N ALA A 194 -13.01 -7.87 -11.49
CA ALA A 194 -12.91 -9.23 -10.98
C ALA A 194 -12.41 -10.17 -12.09
N THR A 195 -11.48 -11.05 -11.74
CA THR A 195 -11.51 -12.45 -12.21
C THR A 195 -10.80 -13.32 -11.19
N SER A 196 -11.58 -14.19 -10.56
CA SER A 196 -11.14 -15.33 -9.78
C SER A 196 -10.40 -16.32 -10.68
N ILE A 197 -9.23 -16.80 -10.23
CA ILE A 197 -8.59 -18.00 -10.80
C ILE A 197 -8.91 -19.17 -9.87
N SER A 198 -9.93 -19.94 -10.28
CA SER A 198 -10.11 -21.32 -9.86
C SER A 198 -9.21 -22.19 -10.74
N SER A 199 -8.34 -22.99 -10.12
CA SER A 199 -7.64 -24.08 -10.79
C SER A 199 -8.62 -25.21 -11.09
N LEU A 200 -8.78 -25.57 -12.38
CA LEU A 200 -9.01 -26.91 -12.93
C LEU A 200 -9.46 -26.79 -14.40
N GLY A 201 -8.84 -27.56 -15.31
CA GLY A 201 -9.44 -27.88 -16.61
C GLY A 201 -8.51 -27.90 -17.82
N SER A 202 -8.27 -29.11 -18.33
CA SER A 202 -7.66 -29.46 -19.61
C SER A 202 -8.62 -29.22 -20.80
N LEU A 203 -8.07 -28.94 -21.99
CA LEU A 203 -8.44 -29.42 -23.35
C LEU A 203 -8.46 -28.36 -24.48
N HIS A 204 -7.68 -28.69 -25.53
CA HIS A 204 -7.90 -28.57 -26.98
C HIS A 204 -8.31 -27.26 -27.69
N GLU A 205 -7.49 -26.94 -28.71
CA GLU A 205 -7.79 -26.48 -30.08
C GLU A 205 -8.80 -25.34 -30.35
N ARG A 206 -8.32 -24.29 -31.05
CA ARG A 206 -8.53 -24.08 -32.52
C ARG A 206 -8.44 -22.59 -32.90
N GLY A 207 -7.48 -22.28 -33.79
CA GLY A 207 -7.56 -21.35 -34.93
C GLY A 207 -8.02 -19.89 -34.76
N GLY A 208 -7.22 -18.95 -35.27
CA GLY A 208 -7.72 -17.64 -35.72
C GLY A 208 -6.71 -16.51 -35.74
N PHE A 209 -5.95 -16.40 -36.83
CA PHE A 209 -5.18 -15.20 -37.18
C PHE A 209 -6.11 -13.99 -37.37
N ARG A 210 -5.75 -12.81 -36.84
CA ARG A 210 -6.08 -11.50 -37.42
C ARG A 210 -5.14 -10.40 -36.89
N THR A 211 -4.58 -9.66 -37.84
CA THR A 211 -3.66 -8.51 -37.76
C THR A 211 -4.32 -7.26 -37.17
N PRO A 212 -3.56 -6.30 -36.59
CA PRO A 212 -4.11 -5.04 -36.10
C PRO A 212 -4.04 -3.91 -37.17
N THR A 213 -5.11 -3.12 -37.24
CA THR A 213 -5.22 -1.89 -38.05
C THR A 213 -4.74 -0.68 -37.22
N ILE A 214 -3.93 0.19 -37.84
CA ILE A 214 -3.41 1.45 -37.28
C ILE A 214 -4.29 2.63 -37.79
N ILE A 215 -4.16 3.78 -37.10
CA ILE A 215 -4.50 5.18 -37.48
C ILE A 215 -5.92 5.58 -36.97
N SER A 216 -6.18 6.65 -36.19
CA SER A 216 -5.60 8.01 -36.16
C SER A 216 -5.91 8.74 -34.84
N THR A 217 -4.99 9.59 -34.38
CA THR A 217 -5.30 10.80 -33.58
C THR A 217 -5.58 11.99 -34.51
N PRO A 218 -6.35 12.99 -34.04
CA PRO A 218 -5.85 14.36 -34.16
C PRO A 218 -6.04 15.21 -32.89
N THR A 219 -5.20 16.25 -32.90
CA THR A 219 -4.83 17.27 -31.93
C THR A 219 -5.96 18.18 -31.41
N ARG A 220 -5.85 18.63 -30.16
CA ARG A 220 -5.70 20.06 -29.83
C ARG A 220 -4.90 20.22 -28.54
#